data_AF-A0A5Q4F6Z5-F1
#
_entry.id   AF-A0A5Q4F6Z5-F1
#
_cell.length_a   1.000
_cell.length_b   1.000
_cell.length_c   1.000
_cell.angle_alpha   90.00
_cell.angle_beta   90.00
_cell.angle_gamma   90.00
#
_symmetry.space_group_name_H-M   'P 1'
#
loop_
_entity.id
_entity.type
_entity.pdbx_description
1 polymer ?
#
loop_
_entity_poly.entity_id
_entity_poly.type
_entity_poly.pdbx_seq_one_letter_code
_entity_poly.pdbx_strand_id
1 'polypeptide(L)'
;MSVHSKRIQLKYENMEELNGVTIYWLISIGLLVGFIIDLIMIKRGVGMIANLLCGAASSVVIGVIAISFTVYAPLIFAAIGAIALLFLVNVFSIHVVEAADAQSLDS
;
A
#
# COMPACT_ATOMS: atom_id res chain seq x y z
N MET A 1 -34.66 23.73 16.45
CA MET A 1 -33.68 22.94 15.68
C MET A 1 -33.72 21.50 16.18
N SER A 2 -34.17 20.54 15.36
CA SER A 2 -34.53 19.17 15.78
C SER A 2 -33.31 18.29 16.04
N VAL A 3 -33.36 17.46 17.10
CA VAL A 3 -32.34 16.46 17.46
C VAL A 3 -32.06 15.47 16.31
N HIS A 4 -33.07 15.22 15.46
CA HIS A 4 -32.94 14.37 14.29
C HIS A 4 -32.01 14.98 13.23
N SER A 5 -32.04 16.32 13.07
CA SER A 5 -31.17 17.04 12.15
C SER A 5 -29.70 17.02 12.61
N LYS A 6 -29.44 17.07 13.93
CA LYS A 6 -28.08 16.93 14.48
C LYS A 6 -27.48 15.55 14.22
N ARG A 7 -28.26 14.47 14.26
CA ARG A 7 -27.75 13.10 14.00
C ARG A 7 -27.37 12.88 12.53
N ILE A 8 -28.04 13.55 11.61
CA ILE A 8 -27.70 13.48 10.19
C ILE A 8 -26.42 14.29 9.95
N GLN A 9 -26.30 15.50 10.49
CA GLN A 9 -25.09 16.32 10.35
C GLN A 9 -23.85 15.66 10.96
N LEU A 10 -23.96 15.04 12.15
CA LEU A 10 -22.87 14.29 12.75
C LEU A 10 -22.39 13.10 11.89
N LYS A 11 -23.28 12.51 11.09
CA LYS A 11 -22.91 11.41 10.18
C LYS A 11 -22.15 11.91 8.94
N TYR A 12 -22.39 13.15 8.51
CA TYR A 12 -21.67 13.77 7.40
C TYR A 12 -20.37 14.47 7.85
N GLU A 13 -20.26 14.90 9.10
CA GLU A 13 -19.06 15.51 9.68
C GLU A 13 -17.91 14.50 9.91
N ASN A 14 -18.23 13.19 9.96
CA ASN A 14 -17.25 12.10 10.14
C ASN A 14 -16.85 11.40 8.83
N MET A 15 -17.02 12.05 7.67
CA MET A 15 -16.45 11.55 6.44
C MET A 15 -14.93 11.76 6.48
N GLU A 16 -14.14 10.70 6.38
CA GLU A 16 -12.68 10.82 6.23
C GLU A 16 -12.39 11.54 4.91
N GLU A 17 -12.17 12.84 4.98
CA GLU A 17 -11.81 13.64 3.83
C GLU A 17 -10.37 13.35 3.41
N LEU A 18 -10.16 13.29 2.09
CA LEU A 18 -8.83 13.16 1.51
C LEU A 18 -8.06 14.47 1.72
N ASN A 19 -7.43 14.59 2.89
CA ASN A 19 -6.63 15.74 3.27
C ASN A 19 -5.13 15.43 3.13
N GLY A 20 -4.28 16.46 3.07
CA GLY A 20 -2.83 16.33 2.98
C GLY A 20 -2.22 15.52 4.14
N VAL A 21 -2.85 15.59 5.32
CA VAL A 21 -2.49 14.76 6.48
C VAL A 21 -2.68 13.27 6.18
N THR A 22 -3.80 12.90 5.58
CA THR A 22 -4.11 11.51 5.21
C THR A 22 -3.13 10.99 4.15
N ILE A 23 -2.80 11.82 3.16
CA ILE A 23 -1.82 11.48 2.12
C ILE A 23 -0.43 11.26 2.73
N TYR A 24 -0.01 12.12 3.66
CA TYR A 24 1.24 11.94 4.40
C TYR A 24 1.27 10.60 5.14
N TRP A 25 0.18 10.22 5.80
CA TRP A 25 0.06 8.94 6.49
C TRP A 25 0.07 7.75 5.54
N LEU A 26 -0.62 7.83 4.39
CA LEU A 26 -0.61 6.78 3.37
C LEU A 26 0.81 6.52 2.84
N ILE A 27 1.56 7.57 2.54
CA ILE A 27 2.95 7.46 2.09
C ILE A 27 3.82 6.87 3.21
N SER A 28 3.69 7.38 4.44
CA SER A 28 4.49 6.94 5.59
C SER A 28 4.28 5.46 5.90
N ILE A 29 3.04 4.99 5.89
CA ILE A 29 2.70 3.57 6.07
C ILE A 29 3.24 2.75 4.91
N GLY A 30 3.11 3.21 3.67
CA GLY A 30 3.61 2.51 2.50
C GLY A 30 5.12 2.33 2.52
N LEU A 31 5.87 3.36 2.92
CA LEU A 31 7.32 3.29 3.11
C LEU A 31 7.70 2.33 4.25
N LEU A 32 6.99 2.40 5.37
CA LEU A 32 7.23 1.51 6.51
C LEU A 32 6.97 0.04 6.15
N VAL A 33 5.88 -0.24 5.44
CA VAL A 33 5.56 -1.58 4.94
C VAL A 33 6.61 -2.05 3.94
N GLY A 34 6.99 -1.19 2.98
CA GLY A 34 8.05 -1.50 2.02
C GLY A 34 9.36 -1.87 2.69
N PHE A 35 9.74 -1.14 3.74
CA PHE A 35 10.93 -1.43 4.54
C PHE A 35 10.82 -2.77 5.29
N ILE A 36 9.66 -3.07 5.90
CA ILE A 36 9.44 -4.35 6.59
C ILE A 36 9.52 -5.53 5.62
N ILE A 37 8.91 -5.41 4.44
CA ILE A 37 8.95 -6.49 3.43
C ILE A 37 10.37 -6.70 2.91
N ASP A 38 11.14 -5.63 2.73
CA ASP A 38 12.55 -5.75 2.35
C ASP A 38 13.36 -6.52 3.39
N LEU A 39 13.17 -6.21 4.68
CA LEU A 39 13.80 -6.96 5.78
C LEU A 39 13.37 -8.44 5.82
N ILE A 40 12.15 -8.76 5.42
CA ILE A 40 11.69 -10.15 5.34
C ILE A 40 12.32 -10.87 4.13
N MET A 41 12.55 -10.16 3.02
CA MET A 41 12.99 -10.75 1.74
C MET A 41 14.48 -10.59 1.42
N ILE A 42 15.30 -10.13 2.38
CA ILE A 42 16.75 -9.82 2.34
C ILE A 42 17.62 -10.56 1.30
N LYS A 43 17.36 -11.85 0.99
CA LYS A 43 18.19 -12.66 0.07
C LYS A 43 17.63 -12.87 -1.34
N ARG A 44 16.37 -12.52 -1.63
CA ARG A 44 15.71 -12.84 -2.92
C ARG A 44 14.78 -11.74 -3.47
N GLY A 45 14.75 -10.57 -2.85
CA GLY A 45 13.85 -9.47 -3.24
C GLY A 45 14.38 -8.59 -4.39
N VAL A 46 13.49 -7.75 -4.92
CA VAL A 46 13.73 -6.77 -6.02
C VAL A 46 14.70 -5.64 -5.61
N GLY A 47 15.11 -5.61 -4.34
CA GLY A 47 15.99 -4.62 -3.73
C GLY A 47 15.24 -3.57 -2.93
N MET A 48 15.93 -2.97 -1.95
CA MET A 48 15.35 -2.07 -0.94
C MET A 48 14.63 -0.86 -1.55
N ILE A 49 15.24 -0.22 -2.55
CA ILE A 49 14.67 0.98 -3.18
C ILE A 49 13.38 0.64 -3.93
N ALA A 50 13.35 -0.50 -4.64
CA ALA A 50 12.16 -0.96 -5.34
C ALA A 50 11.02 -1.28 -4.36
N ASN A 51 11.32 -1.96 -3.25
CA ASN A 51 10.35 -2.27 -2.21
C ASN A 51 9.78 -1.02 -1.55
N LEU A 52 10.60 -0.01 -1.27
CA LEU A 52 10.14 1.27 -0.71
C LEU A 52 9.24 2.04 -1.68
N LEU A 53 9.63 2.16 -2.95
CA LEU A 53 8.85 2.88 -3.96
C LEU A 53 7.54 2.17 -4.28
N CYS A 54 7.58 0.84 -4.48
CA CYS A 54 6.37 0.06 -4.68
C CYS A 54 5.45 0.10 -3.45
N GLY A 55 5.99 0.06 -2.24
CA GLY A 55 5.22 0.16 -1.00
C GLY A 55 4.50 1.49 -0.85
N ALA A 56 5.21 2.60 -1.12
CA ALA A 56 4.61 3.93 -1.10
C ALA A 56 3.52 4.08 -2.18
N ALA A 57 3.82 3.67 -3.42
CA ALA A 57 2.87 3.79 -4.52
C ALA A 57 1.61 2.94 -4.29
N SER A 58 1.77 1.68 -3.89
CA SER A 58 0.65 0.77 -3.62
C SER A 58 -0.22 1.24 -2.46
N SER A 59 0.37 1.70 -1.36
CA SER A 59 -0.35 2.25 -0.21
C SER A 59 -1.19 3.47 -0.59
N VAL A 60 -0.63 4.40 -1.37
CA VAL A 60 -1.37 5.59 -1.84
C VAL A 60 -2.53 5.20 -2.75
N VAL A 61 -2.29 4.32 -3.74
CA VAL A 61 -3.33 3.89 -4.67
C VAL A 61 -4.47 3.18 -3.93
N ILE A 62 -4.18 2.20 -3.07
CA ILE A 62 -5.19 1.45 -2.33
C ILE A 62 -5.89 2.36 -1.32
N GLY A 63 -5.15 3.25 -0.64
CA GLY A 63 -5.72 4.19 0.33
C GLY A 63 -6.67 5.19 -0.31
N VAL A 64 -6.32 5.76 -1.45
CA VAL A 64 -7.20 6.68 -2.20
C VAL A 64 -8.45 5.94 -2.70
N ILE A 65 -8.30 4.70 -3.16
CA ILE A 65 -9.45 3.86 -3.53
C ILE A 65 -10.36 3.63 -2.31
N ALA A 66 -9.80 3.20 -1.18
CA ALA A 66 -10.58 2.94 0.04
C ALA A 66 -11.36 4.18 0.52
N ILE A 67 -10.73 5.37 0.46
CA ILE A 67 -11.39 6.65 0.78
C ILE A 67 -12.50 6.94 -0.23
N SER A 68 -12.27 6.70 -1.51
CA SER A 68 -13.27 6.93 -2.58
C SER A 68 -14.51 6.04 -2.42
N PHE A 69 -14.35 4.83 -1.88
CA PHE A 69 -15.45 3.91 -1.57
C PHE A 69 -16.07 4.15 -0.18
N THR A 70 -15.65 5.19 0.53
CA THR A 70 -16.13 5.54 1.88
C THR A 70 -15.95 4.39 2.89
N VAL A 71 -14.89 3.59 2.71
CA VAL A 71 -14.60 2.44 3.56
C VAL A 71 -13.99 2.93 4.88
N TYR A 72 -14.47 2.38 5.98
CA TYR A 72 -13.94 2.68 7.31
C TYR A 72 -12.48 2.22 7.44
N ALA A 73 -11.61 3.09 7.98
CA ALA A 73 -10.19 2.83 8.24
C ALA A 73 -9.32 2.58 6.98
N PRO A 74 -9.26 3.54 6.04
CA PRO A 74 -8.53 3.43 4.76
C PRO A 74 -7.04 3.19 4.94
N LEU A 75 -6.46 3.64 6.06
CA LEU A 75 -5.05 3.42 6.40
C LEU A 75 -4.71 1.94 6.58
N ILE A 76 -5.62 1.15 7.16
CA ILE A 76 -5.42 -0.29 7.36
C ILE A 76 -5.50 -1.00 6.02
N PHE A 77 -6.48 -0.63 5.18
CA PHE A 77 -6.60 -1.16 3.83
C PHE A 77 -5.40 -0.82 2.95
N ALA A 78 -4.88 0.40 3.08
CA ALA A 78 -3.65 0.82 2.40
C ALA A 78 -2.45 -0.05 2.79
N ALA A 79 -2.28 -0.33 4.09
CA ALA A 79 -1.21 -1.20 4.58
C ALA A 79 -1.35 -2.64 4.03
N ILE A 80 -2.54 -3.23 4.11
CA ILE A 80 -2.81 -4.59 3.63
C ILE A 80 -2.60 -4.67 2.11
N GLY A 81 -3.12 -3.70 1.37
CA GLY A 81 -2.95 -3.63 -0.08
C GLY A 81 -1.48 -3.46 -0.49
N ALA A 82 -0.72 -2.65 0.25
CA ALA A 82 0.72 -2.51 0.04
C ALA A 82 1.47 -3.81 0.29
N ILE A 83 1.17 -4.53 1.37
CA ILE A 83 1.74 -5.86 1.66
C ILE A 83 1.43 -6.83 0.52
N ALA A 84 0.17 -6.91 0.09
CA ALA A 84 -0.26 -7.83 -0.95
C ALA A 84 0.44 -7.55 -2.29
N LEU A 85 0.54 -6.29 -2.70
CA LEU A 85 1.20 -5.90 -3.94
C LEU A 85 2.72 -6.08 -3.87
N LEU A 86 3.36 -5.73 -2.75
CA LEU A 86 4.78 -5.98 -2.56
C LEU A 86 5.11 -7.46 -2.58
N PHE A 87 4.27 -8.30 -1.97
CA PHE A 87 4.42 -9.74 -2.02
C PHE A 87 4.30 -10.26 -3.45
N LEU A 88 3.30 -9.78 -4.21
CA LEU A 88 3.10 -10.14 -5.61
C LEU A 88 4.33 -9.77 -6.46
N VAL A 89 4.81 -8.52 -6.34
CA VAL A 89 5.98 -8.01 -7.06
C VAL A 89 7.23 -8.83 -6.74
N ASN A 90 7.47 -9.13 -5.46
CA ASN A 90 8.62 -9.93 -5.07
C ASN A 90 8.52 -11.39 -5.54
N VAL A 91 7.34 -12.02 -5.46
CA VAL A 91 7.11 -13.39 -5.95
C VAL A 91 7.40 -13.49 -7.45
N PHE A 92 6.88 -12.54 -8.25
CA PHE A 92 7.11 -12.56 -9.70
C PHE A 92 8.55 -12.21 -10.07
N SER A 93 9.22 -11.34 -9.32
CA SER A 93 10.61 -10.96 -9.61
C SER A 93 11.60 -12.11 -9.44
N ILE A 94 11.32 -13.07 -8.54
CA ILE A 94 12.16 -14.25 -8.34
C ILE A 94 12.18 -15.14 -9.59
N HIS A 95 11.05 -15.30 -10.27
CA HIS A 95 10.96 -16.17 -11.46
C HIS A 95 11.68 -15.60 -12.68
N VAL A 96 11.77 -14.26 -12.80
CA VAL A 96 12.49 -13.62 -13.90
C VAL A 96 14.01 -13.81 -13.77
N VAL A 97 14.54 -13.71 -12.55
CA VAL A 97 15.98 -13.92 -12.30
C VAL A 97 16.39 -15.37 -12.58
N GLU A 98 15.60 -16.34 -12.12
CA GLU A 98 15.92 -17.77 -12.30
C GLU A 98 15.81 -18.21 -13.77
N ALA A 99 14.87 -17.64 -14.54
CA ALA A 99 14.77 -17.88 -15.97
C ALA A 99 15.93 -17.23 -16.77
N ALA A 100 16.42 -16.06 -16.33
CA ALA A 100 17.53 -15.38 -16.98
C ALA A 100 18.89 -16.10 -16.75
N ASP A 101 19.12 -16.61 -15.54
CA ASP A 101 20.34 -17.38 -15.23
C ASP A 101 20.34 -18.76 -15.91
N ALA A 102 19.18 -19.36 -16.15
CA ALA A 102 19.10 -20.63 -16.88
C ALA A 102 19.47 -20.49 -18.38
N GLN A 103 19.29 -19.31 -18.99
CA GLN A 103 19.62 -19.07 -20.40
C GLN A 103 21.10 -18.72 -20.63
N SER A 104 21.81 -18.21 -19.62
CA SER A 104 23.23 -17.83 -19.76
C SER A 104 24.21 -19.00 -19.67
N LEU A 105 23.73 -20.19 -19.26
CA LEU A 105 24.50 -21.43 -19.18
C LEU A 105 24.36 -22.32 -20.44
N ASP A 106 23.52 -21.93 -21.40
CA ASP A 106 23.32 -22.63 -22.69
C ASP A 106 23.92 -21.83 -23.89
N SER A 107 24.82 -20.87 -23.61
CA SER A 107 25.60 -20.11 -24.61
C SER A 107 27.09 -20.43 -24.51
#